data_AF-X0B5G6-F1
#
_entry.id   AF-X0B5G6-F1
#
_cell.length_a   1.000
_cell.length_b   1.000
_cell.length_c   1.000
_cell.angle_alpha   90.00
_cell.angle_beta   90.00
_cell.angle_gamma   90.00
#
_symmetry.space_group_name_H-M   'P 1'
#
loop_
_entity.id
_entity.type
_entity.pdbx_description
1 polymer ?
#
loop_
_entity_poly.entity_id
_entity_poly.type
_entity_poly.pdbx_seq_one_letter_code
_entity_poly.pdbx_strand_id
1 'polypeptide(L)'
;MDYTRELIDIENKIKPMPISSRINELHKLLENTALTFYISVLNHFTKATKYDSILVSFLTVLSIRDNKTWENYANFTPKLSAIMAISRVFLVKYIVDKRALYIQQRVEQGQTRQEAKEKSLGHFEIMSEMTRRFLVGGAEGWDTTPTQFIIRLCNYGMAASS
;
A
#
# COMPACT_ATOMS: atom_id res chain seq x y z
N MET A 1 -7.02 56.50 -3.32
CA MET A 1 -7.14 55.10 -2.85
C MET A 1 -7.31 54.23 -4.08
N ASP A 2 -6.24 53.55 -4.49
CA ASP A 2 -6.10 52.83 -5.76
C ASP A 2 -6.20 51.30 -5.56
N TYR A 3 -7.05 50.87 -4.62
CA TYR A 3 -7.19 49.46 -4.23
C TYR A 3 -7.85 48.61 -5.32
N THR A 4 -8.56 49.22 -6.26
CA THR A 4 -9.25 48.51 -7.34
C THR A 4 -8.30 48.05 -8.44
N ARG A 5 -7.14 48.71 -8.64
CA ARG A 5 -6.13 48.27 -9.62
C ARG A 5 -5.32 47.08 -9.12
N GLU A 6 -5.01 47.02 -7.83
CA GLU A 6 -4.28 45.89 -7.24
C GLU A 6 -5.10 44.58 -7.21
N LEU A 7 -6.41 44.66 -7.03
CA LEU A 7 -7.29 43.47 -7.04
C LEU A 7 -7.43 42.85 -8.44
N ILE A 8 -7.48 43.69 -9.48
CA ILE A 8 -7.56 43.23 -10.89
C ILE A 8 -6.23 42.57 -11.33
N ASP A 9 -5.10 43.01 -10.77
CA ASP A 9 -3.79 42.40 -11.06
C ASP A 9 -3.58 41.06 -10.32
N ILE A 10 -4.22 40.87 -9.16
CA ILE A 10 -4.21 39.59 -8.44
C ILE A 10 -5.03 38.53 -9.18
N GLU A 11 -6.20 38.91 -9.71
CA GLU A 11 -7.06 37.99 -10.47
C GLU A 11 -6.42 37.57 -11.82
N ASN A 12 -5.66 38.47 -12.45
CA ASN A 12 -4.90 38.16 -13.67
C ASN A 12 -3.59 37.39 -13.45
N LYS A 13 -3.05 37.35 -12.21
CA LYS A 13 -1.85 36.57 -11.87
C LYS A 13 -2.12 35.09 -11.60
N ILE A 14 -3.36 34.71 -11.32
CA ILE A 14 -3.76 33.31 -11.15
C ILE A 14 -4.19 32.80 -12.52
N LYS A 15 -3.21 32.51 -13.39
CA LYS A 15 -3.49 31.72 -14.60
C LYS A 15 -4.21 30.44 -14.15
N PRO A 16 -5.46 30.18 -14.59
CA PRO A 16 -6.13 28.94 -14.25
C PRO A 16 -5.24 27.80 -14.75
N MET A 17 -4.82 26.93 -13.82
CA MET A 17 -4.00 25.78 -14.14
C MET A 17 -4.70 24.99 -15.24
N PRO A 18 -4.03 24.65 -16.35
CA PRO A 18 -4.69 23.98 -17.47
C PRO A 18 -5.38 22.72 -16.98
N ILE A 19 -6.65 22.51 -17.39
CA ILE A 19 -7.51 21.42 -16.91
C ILE A 19 -6.80 20.06 -16.95
N SER A 20 -5.95 19.84 -17.96
CA SER A 20 -5.09 18.66 -18.10
C SER A 20 -4.10 18.46 -16.93
N SER A 21 -3.50 19.54 -16.41
CA SER A 21 -2.61 19.50 -15.24
C SER A 21 -3.38 19.11 -13.97
N ARG A 22 -4.62 19.61 -13.82
CA ARG A 22 -5.46 19.31 -12.65
C ARG A 22 -5.95 17.86 -12.66
N ILE A 23 -6.29 17.32 -13.82
CA ILE A 23 -6.64 15.89 -13.98
C ILE A 23 -5.46 15.00 -13.60
N ASN A 24 -4.24 15.34 -14.05
CA ASN A 24 -3.04 14.57 -13.73
C ASN A 24 -2.72 14.58 -12.22
N GLU A 25 -2.91 15.71 -11.56
CA GLU A 25 -2.76 15.81 -10.10
C GLU A 25 -3.79 14.96 -9.35
N LEU A 26 -5.06 15.01 -9.77
CA LEU A 26 -6.13 14.21 -9.18
C LEU A 26 -5.88 12.71 -9.39
N HIS A 27 -5.43 12.29 -10.57
CA HIS A 27 -5.04 10.91 -10.83
C HIS A 27 -3.91 10.46 -9.90
N LYS A 28 -2.86 11.28 -9.75
CA LYS A 28 -1.75 10.96 -8.85
C LYS A 28 -2.18 10.89 -7.38
N LEU A 29 -3.09 11.76 -6.96
CA LEU A 29 -3.66 11.74 -5.62
C LEU A 29 -4.47 10.46 -5.38
N LEU A 30 -5.29 10.06 -6.36
CA LEU A 30 -6.08 8.83 -6.30
C LEU A 30 -5.18 7.60 -6.21
N GLU A 31 -4.15 7.51 -7.06
CA GLU A 31 -3.19 6.40 -7.04
C GLU A 31 -2.47 6.29 -5.69
N ASN A 32 -2.00 7.42 -5.14
CA ASN A 32 -1.31 7.44 -3.85
C ASN A 32 -2.26 7.07 -2.69
N THR A 33 -3.50 7.55 -2.73
CA THR A 33 -4.51 7.26 -1.71
C THR A 33 -4.90 5.79 -1.76
N ALA A 34 -5.12 5.24 -2.96
CA ALA A 34 -5.40 3.82 -3.17
C ALA A 34 -4.25 2.95 -2.67
N LEU A 35 -3.01 3.28 -3.03
CA LEU A 35 -1.83 2.56 -2.55
C LEU A 35 -1.73 2.59 -1.02
N THR A 36 -1.94 3.76 -0.41
CA THR A 36 -1.91 3.93 1.05
C THR A 36 -3.00 3.10 1.73
N PHE A 37 -4.20 3.09 1.16
CA PHE A 37 -5.30 2.25 1.63
C PHE A 37 -4.93 0.76 1.57
N TYR A 38 -4.40 0.28 0.43
CA TYR A 38 -3.99 -1.11 0.28
C TYR A 38 -2.92 -1.53 1.30
N ILE A 39 -1.88 -0.71 1.49
CA ILE A 39 -0.84 -0.97 2.49
C ILE A 39 -1.44 -0.99 3.91
N SER A 40 -2.41 -0.11 4.21
CA SER A 40 -3.09 -0.09 5.51
C SER A 40 -3.91 -1.35 5.75
N VAL A 41 -4.62 -1.86 4.74
CA VAL A 41 -5.38 -3.12 4.82
C VAL A 41 -4.44 -4.30 5.10
N LEU A 42 -3.28 -4.34 4.43
CA LEU A 42 -2.27 -5.37 4.65
C LEU A 42 -1.59 -5.29 6.03
N ASN A 43 -1.47 -4.09 6.61
CA ASN A 43 -0.78 -3.84 7.89
C ASN A 43 -1.72 -3.91 9.10
N HIS A 44 -2.99 -4.30 8.92
CA HIS A 44 -3.98 -4.24 9.98
C HIS A 44 -3.74 -5.33 11.03
N PHE A 45 -3.24 -4.94 12.21
CA PHE A 45 -3.14 -5.81 13.38
C PHE A 45 -4.51 -6.03 14.03
N THR A 46 -4.96 -7.28 14.14
CA THR A 46 -6.21 -7.59 14.82
C THR A 46 -5.99 -7.89 16.30
N LYS A 47 -6.43 -7.01 17.20
CA LYS A 47 -6.17 -7.19 18.65
C LYS A 47 -7.14 -8.14 19.34
N ALA A 48 -8.39 -8.25 18.86
CA ALA A 48 -9.44 -9.03 19.51
C ALA A 48 -9.83 -10.26 18.69
N THR A 49 -10.15 -10.10 17.40
CA THR A 49 -10.48 -11.23 16.52
C THR A 49 -9.86 -11.10 15.14
N LYS A 50 -9.48 -12.20 14.51
CA LYS A 50 -8.95 -12.20 13.12
C LYS A 50 -9.92 -11.56 12.11
N TYR A 51 -11.22 -11.51 12.39
CA TYR A 51 -12.25 -10.93 11.51
C TYR A 51 -12.33 -9.41 11.60
N ASP A 52 -11.69 -8.79 12.59
CA ASP A 52 -11.52 -7.33 12.63
C ASP A 52 -10.72 -6.86 11.40
N SER A 53 -9.94 -7.75 10.78
CA SER A 53 -9.31 -7.49 9.49
C SER A 53 -10.32 -7.52 8.35
N ILE A 54 -10.44 -6.38 7.65
CA ILE A 54 -11.15 -6.24 6.38
C ILE A 54 -10.73 -7.34 5.38
N LEU A 55 -9.42 -7.64 5.30
CA LEU A 55 -8.92 -8.64 4.36
C LEU A 55 -9.31 -10.07 4.78
N VAL A 56 -9.24 -10.41 6.06
CA VAL A 56 -9.68 -11.73 6.55
C VAL A 56 -11.19 -11.91 6.37
N SER A 57 -11.98 -10.88 6.65
CA SER A 57 -13.43 -10.89 6.42
C SER A 57 -13.76 -11.03 4.94
N PHE A 58 -13.07 -10.29 4.07
CA PHE A 58 -13.21 -10.44 2.62
C PHE A 58 -12.86 -11.85 2.14
N LEU A 59 -11.77 -12.43 2.63
CA LEU A 59 -11.37 -13.81 2.31
C LEU A 59 -12.38 -14.86 2.77
N THR A 60 -13.02 -14.61 3.91
CA THR A 60 -14.07 -15.49 4.45
C THR A 60 -15.31 -15.46 3.58
N VAL A 61 -15.65 -14.32 2.98
CA VAL A 61 -16.72 -14.24 1.98
C VAL A 61 -16.30 -14.93 0.69
N LEU A 62 -15.05 -14.72 0.23
CA LEU A 62 -14.51 -15.35 -0.98
C LEU A 62 -14.36 -16.88 -0.88
N SER A 63 -14.36 -17.43 0.33
CA SER A 63 -14.31 -18.87 0.55
C SER A 63 -15.70 -19.52 0.50
N ILE A 64 -16.78 -18.77 0.25
CA ILE A 64 -18.13 -19.30 0.11
C ILE A 64 -18.49 -19.36 -1.38
N ARG A 65 -18.98 -20.52 -1.84
CA ARG A 65 -19.48 -20.73 -3.21
C ARG A 65 -20.96 -20.33 -3.33
N ASP A 66 -21.44 -20.22 -4.56
CA ASP A 66 -22.83 -19.88 -4.87
C ASP A 66 -23.86 -20.84 -4.25
N ASN A 67 -23.48 -22.13 -4.12
CA ASN A 67 -24.30 -23.15 -3.48
C ASN A 67 -24.21 -23.13 -1.93
N LYS A 68 -23.63 -22.08 -1.34
CA LYS A 68 -23.41 -21.88 0.10
C LYS A 68 -22.48 -22.89 0.77
N THR A 69 -21.68 -23.62 -0.01
CA THR A 69 -20.62 -24.51 0.50
C THR A 69 -19.27 -23.81 0.53
N TRP A 70 -18.32 -24.33 1.30
CA TRP A 70 -16.95 -23.83 1.34
C TRP A 70 -16.18 -24.16 0.06
N GLU A 71 -15.38 -23.23 -0.43
CA GLU A 71 -14.41 -23.44 -1.50
C GLU A 71 -13.43 -24.56 -1.13
N ASN A 72 -13.04 -25.35 -2.13
CA ASN A 72 -11.99 -26.34 -1.93
C ASN A 72 -10.61 -25.66 -2.03
N TYR A 73 -9.58 -26.35 -1.54
CA TYR A 73 -8.22 -25.82 -1.57
C TYR A 73 -7.69 -25.59 -2.98
N ALA A 74 -8.11 -26.41 -3.95
CA ALA A 74 -7.71 -26.28 -5.35
C ALA A 74 -8.18 -24.95 -5.97
N ASN A 75 -9.38 -24.47 -5.60
CA ASN A 75 -9.95 -23.23 -6.12
C ASN A 75 -9.62 -22.01 -5.27
N PHE A 76 -9.42 -22.19 -3.96
CA PHE A 76 -9.16 -21.08 -3.04
C PHE A 76 -7.68 -20.66 -3.03
N THR A 77 -6.75 -21.61 -3.08
CA THR A 77 -5.30 -21.33 -3.04
C THR A 77 -4.82 -20.41 -4.16
N PRO A 78 -5.28 -20.55 -5.43
CA PRO A 78 -4.93 -19.61 -6.49
C PRO A 78 -5.38 -18.17 -6.19
N LYS A 79 -6.56 -17.96 -5.58
CA LYS A 79 -7.06 -16.64 -5.18
C LYS A 79 -6.13 -16.01 -4.13
N LEU A 80 -5.72 -16.80 -3.14
CA LEU A 80 -4.77 -16.37 -2.10
C LEU A 80 -3.41 -15.98 -2.69
N SER A 81 -2.86 -16.81 -3.59
CA SER A 81 -1.61 -16.52 -4.31
C SER A 81 -1.69 -15.25 -5.14
N ALA A 82 -2.81 -15.00 -5.82
CA ALA A 82 -3.02 -13.77 -6.58
C ALA A 82 -3.00 -12.53 -5.67
N ILE A 83 -3.68 -12.59 -4.52
CA ILE A 83 -3.66 -11.51 -3.52
C ILE A 83 -2.23 -11.24 -3.04
N MET A 84 -1.45 -12.30 -2.77
CA MET A 84 -0.04 -12.16 -2.35
C MET A 84 0.84 -11.55 -3.46
N ALA A 85 0.65 -11.95 -4.71
CA ALA A 85 1.39 -11.41 -5.84
C ALA A 85 1.11 -9.90 -6.02
N ILE A 86 -0.16 -9.50 -6.00
CA ILE A 86 -0.57 -8.10 -6.10
C ILE A 86 -0.04 -7.29 -4.91
N SER A 87 -0.11 -7.84 -3.71
CA SER A 87 0.40 -7.20 -2.49
C SER A 87 1.90 -6.89 -2.59
N ARG A 88 2.69 -7.81 -3.16
CA ARG A 88 4.12 -7.59 -3.42
C ARG A 88 4.36 -6.45 -4.40
N VAL A 89 3.58 -6.35 -5.48
CA VAL A 89 3.69 -5.26 -6.44
C VAL A 89 3.42 -3.90 -5.78
N PHE A 90 2.37 -3.81 -4.95
CA PHE A 90 2.06 -2.59 -4.22
C PHE A 90 3.15 -2.24 -3.20
N LEU A 91 3.70 -3.22 -2.48
CA LEU A 91 4.83 -3.01 -1.59
C LEU A 91 6.04 -2.43 -2.34
N VAL A 92 6.38 -2.96 -3.52
CA VAL A 92 7.47 -2.43 -4.37
C VAL A 92 7.21 -0.96 -4.72
N LYS A 93 6.01 -0.64 -5.22
CA LYS A 93 5.67 0.75 -5.57
C LYS A 93 5.77 1.69 -4.37
N TYR A 94 5.22 1.27 -3.23
CA TYR A 94 5.30 2.03 -1.98
C TYR A 94 6.75 2.31 -1.57
N ILE A 95 7.65 1.34 -1.71
CA ILE A 95 9.08 1.49 -1.38
C ILE A 95 9.78 2.49 -2.30
N VAL A 96 9.52 2.41 -3.61
CA VAL A 96 10.08 3.34 -4.60
C VAL A 96 9.62 4.77 -4.30
N ASP A 97 8.31 4.96 -4.07
CA ASP A 97 7.73 6.26 -3.78
C ASP A 97 8.24 6.82 -2.44
N LYS A 98 8.37 5.97 -1.40
CA LYS A 98 8.90 6.36 -0.08
C LYS A 98 10.37 6.77 -0.14
N ARG A 99 11.20 6.06 -0.93
CA ARG A 99 12.60 6.45 -1.12
C ARG A 99 12.71 7.78 -1.86
N ALA A 100 11.90 7.99 -2.90
CA ALA A 100 11.86 9.26 -3.62
C ALA A 100 11.51 10.43 -2.68
N LEU A 101 10.54 10.23 -1.79
CA LEU A 101 10.18 11.20 -0.76
C LEU A 101 11.35 11.50 0.19
N TYR A 102 12.05 10.47 0.70
CA TYR A 102 13.21 10.68 1.59
C TYR A 102 14.35 11.44 0.91
N ILE A 103 14.61 11.17 -0.37
CA ILE A 103 15.60 11.92 -1.14
C ILE A 103 15.17 13.37 -1.27
N GLN A 104 13.90 13.63 -1.60
CA GLN A 104 13.37 14.98 -1.73
C GLN A 104 13.47 15.77 -0.42
N GLN A 105 13.05 15.18 0.70
CA GLN A 105 13.15 15.80 2.03
C GLN A 105 14.59 16.19 2.39
N ARG A 106 15.57 15.34 2.04
CA ARG A 106 17.00 15.64 2.26
C ARG A 106 17.52 16.76 1.37
N VAL A 107 17.04 16.84 0.13
CA VAL A 107 17.36 17.96 -0.77
C VAL A 107 16.76 19.27 -0.25
N GLU A 108 15.52 19.24 0.26
CA GLU A 108 14.87 20.39 0.90
C GLU A 108 15.62 20.85 2.16
N GLN A 109 16.31 19.94 2.85
CA GLN A 109 17.21 20.24 3.98
C GLN A 109 18.59 20.78 3.54
N GLY A 110 18.78 21.10 2.26
CA GLY A 110 19.99 21.73 1.73
C GLY A 110 21.09 20.77 1.29
N GLN A 111 20.85 19.46 1.27
CA GLN A 111 21.82 18.48 0.76
C GLN A 111 21.81 18.45 -0.77
N THR A 112 22.98 18.17 -1.36
CA THR A 112 23.01 17.90 -2.81
C THR A 112 22.23 16.63 -3.12
N ARG A 113 21.67 16.54 -4.34
CA ARG A 113 20.89 15.36 -4.76
C ARG A 113 21.69 14.06 -4.69
N GLN A 114 23.01 14.13 -4.86
CA GLN A 114 23.90 12.98 -4.77
C GLN A 114 24.07 12.51 -3.32
N GLU A 115 24.36 13.42 -2.39
CA GLU A 115 24.47 13.11 -0.97
C GLU A 115 23.14 12.63 -0.37
N ALA A 116 22.03 13.22 -0.82
CA ALA A 116 20.69 12.81 -0.42
C ALA A 116 20.38 11.36 -0.83
N LYS A 117 20.83 10.94 -2.02
CA LYS A 117 20.69 9.56 -2.51
C LYS A 117 21.54 8.58 -1.71
N GLU A 118 22.81 8.92 -1.44
CA GLU A 118 23.73 8.06 -0.68
C GLU A 118 23.31 7.89 0.78
N LYS A 119 22.82 8.96 1.42
CA LYS A 119 22.37 8.91 2.82
C LYS A 119 20.94 8.39 3.00
N SER A 120 20.19 8.20 1.90
CA SER A 120 18.84 7.62 1.95
C SER A 120 18.91 6.09 1.99
N LEU A 121 18.04 5.48 2.80
CA LEU A 121 17.91 4.01 2.89
C LEU A 121 17.78 3.39 1.49
N GLY A 122 18.48 2.28 1.28
CA GLY A 122 18.40 1.51 0.06
C GLY A 122 17.02 0.88 -0.12
N HIS A 123 16.61 0.64 -1.37
CA HIS A 123 15.34 -0.06 -1.63
C HIS A 123 15.29 -1.43 -0.92
N PHE A 124 16.42 -2.14 -0.84
CA PHE A 124 16.51 -3.43 -0.14
C PHE A 124 16.34 -3.31 1.38
N GLU A 125 16.81 -2.23 1.99
CA GLU A 125 16.67 -2.01 3.44
C GLU A 125 15.21 -1.72 3.79
N ILE A 126 14.57 -0.82 3.02
CA ILE A 126 13.13 -0.53 3.17
C ILE A 126 12.31 -1.80 2.86
N MET A 127 12.68 -2.56 1.83
CA MET A 127 12.02 -3.82 1.49
C MET A 127 12.18 -4.87 2.58
N SER A 128 13.34 -4.98 3.23
CA SER A 128 13.61 -5.97 4.27
C SER A 128 12.78 -5.69 5.52
N GLU A 129 12.68 -4.44 5.94
CA GLU A 129 11.81 -4.02 7.04
C GLU A 129 10.34 -4.35 6.75
N MET A 130 9.87 -4.00 5.54
CA MET A 130 8.49 -4.21 5.15
C MET A 130 8.20 -5.70 4.92
N THR A 131 9.09 -6.45 4.29
CA THR A 131 8.95 -7.91 4.11
C THR A 131 8.91 -8.61 5.46
N ARG A 132 9.73 -8.20 6.43
CA ARG A 132 9.63 -8.70 7.81
C ARG A 132 8.28 -8.31 8.44
N ARG A 133 7.78 -7.10 8.17
CA ARG A 133 6.49 -6.64 8.73
C ARG A 133 5.26 -7.30 8.12
N PHE A 134 5.32 -7.60 6.83
CA PHE A 134 4.16 -8.02 6.03
C PHE A 134 4.19 -9.50 5.67
N LEU A 135 5.36 -10.09 5.42
CA LEU A 135 5.49 -11.38 4.72
C LEU A 135 6.17 -12.47 5.56
N VAL A 136 7.02 -12.11 6.52
CA VAL A 136 7.76 -13.06 7.37
C VAL A 136 7.29 -12.85 8.80
N GLY A 137 6.48 -13.78 9.32
CA GLY A 137 5.90 -13.65 10.67
C GLY A 137 6.99 -13.37 11.70
N GLY A 138 6.92 -12.22 12.36
CA GLY A 138 8.04 -11.70 13.14
C GLY A 138 7.67 -11.45 14.59
N ALA A 139 7.91 -12.43 15.46
CA ALA A 139 7.77 -12.38 16.93
C ALA A 139 6.38 -12.64 17.53
N GLU A 140 6.36 -12.96 18.84
CA GLU A 140 5.16 -13.24 19.62
C GLU A 140 4.10 -12.12 19.47
N GLY A 141 2.83 -12.50 19.24
CA GLY A 141 1.70 -11.58 19.03
C GLY A 141 1.37 -11.28 17.56
N TRP A 142 2.21 -11.74 16.61
CA TRP A 142 2.02 -11.51 15.17
C TRP A 142 1.06 -12.50 14.48
N ASP A 143 0.45 -13.40 15.26
CA ASP A 143 -0.59 -14.35 14.84
C ASP A 143 -1.90 -13.67 14.37
N THR A 144 -1.90 -12.34 14.34
CA THR A 144 -3.08 -11.47 14.20
C THR A 144 -3.05 -10.60 12.95
N THR A 145 -2.07 -10.79 12.05
CA THR A 145 -2.05 -10.04 10.79
C THR A 145 -2.74 -10.80 9.65
N PRO A 146 -3.34 -10.10 8.68
CA PRO A 146 -4.13 -10.74 7.63
C PRO A 146 -3.25 -11.55 6.67
N THR A 147 -2.01 -11.09 6.47
CA THR A 147 -1.05 -11.79 5.62
C THR A 147 -0.59 -13.11 6.24
N GLN A 148 -0.40 -13.17 7.56
CA GLN A 148 -0.10 -14.43 8.25
C GLN A 148 -1.27 -15.41 8.15
N PHE A 149 -2.51 -14.90 8.24
CA PHE A 149 -3.70 -15.71 8.02
C PHE A 149 -3.72 -16.32 6.61
N ILE A 150 -3.40 -15.53 5.58
CA ILE A 150 -3.30 -16.01 4.19
C ILE A 150 -2.22 -17.08 4.02
N ILE A 151 -1.01 -16.83 4.54
CA ILE A 151 0.12 -17.77 4.43
C ILE A 151 -0.23 -19.12 5.07
N ARG A 152 -0.86 -19.11 6.25
CA ARG A 152 -1.34 -20.33 6.91
C ARG A 152 -2.33 -21.09 6.05
N LEU A 153 -3.33 -20.40 5.50
CA LEU A 153 -4.33 -21.02 4.62
C LEU A 153 -3.71 -21.66 3.38
N CYS A 154 -2.75 -20.98 2.74
CA CYS A 154 -2.02 -21.55 1.60
C CYS A 154 -1.26 -22.83 2.00
N ASN A 155 -0.54 -22.81 3.13
CA ASN A 155 0.22 -23.97 3.61
C ASN A 155 -0.69 -25.15 3.93
N TYR A 156 -1.82 -24.92 4.60
CA TYR A 156 -2.82 -25.95 4.85
C TYR A 156 -3.41 -26.51 3.55
N GLY A 157 -3.71 -25.65 2.58
CA GLY A 157 -4.26 -26.08 1.29
C GLY A 157 -3.30 -26.98 0.52
N MET A 158 -2.01 -26.63 0.50
CA MET A 158 -0.98 -27.47 -0.14
C MET A 158 -0.86 -28.83 0.55
N ALA A 159 -0.83 -28.86 1.88
CA ALA A 159 -0.74 -30.10 2.65
C ALA A 159 -2.00 -30.99 2.54
N ALA A 160 -3.18 -30.39 2.36
CA ALA A 160 -4.43 -31.14 2.15
C ALA A 160 -4.61 -31.65 0.71
N SER A 161 -3.81 -31.14 -0.24
CA SER A 161 -3.81 -31.57 -1.64
C SER A 161 -2.75 -32.61 -2.00
N SER A 162 -1.85 -32.93 -1.06
CA SER A 162 -0.81 -33.98 -1.17
C SER A 162 -1.25 -35.28 -0.54
#